data_AF-A0A977K9I3-F1
#
_entry.id   AF-A0A977K9I3-F1
#
_cell.length_a   1.000
_cell.length_b   1.000
_cell.length_c   1.000
_cell.angle_alpha   90.00
_cell.angle_beta   90.00
_cell.angle_gamma   90.00
#
_symmetry.space_group_name_H-M   'P 1'
#
loop_
_entity.id
_entity.type
_entity.pdbx_description
1 polymer ?
#
loop_
_entity_poly.entity_id
_entity_poly.type
_entity_poly.pdbx_seq_one_letter_code
_entity_poly.pdbx_strand_id
1 'polypeptide(L)'
;MILVGLVSGGMDSATAFAKALNEFKPKKAIALTVIYGQRHKREIESAKAIARFYKAEHIILDLSNIFKIADASALLKGELPKAESIVPGLVPPTYVPQRNLVLLSSAAAVLEKHMIEFDETKGVISVGFHRTDYEPGEPVYPDTRPEFVEAVERAINEGSSIVFNAKKQGKEAYIKIYAPFIHRRKSDIVKTALELNVPLELTWTCYRGGERPCGRCPACYTRLRAFMEASVPDPLTDSYEDLPEWYREWLNKRGR
;
A
#
# COMPACT_ATOMS: atom_id res chain seq x y z
N MET A 1 19.36 6.29 9.62
CA MET A 1 18.45 6.47 8.47
C MET A 1 17.01 6.69 8.94
N ILE A 2 16.20 7.34 8.10
CA ILE A 2 14.77 7.62 8.34
C ILE A 2 13.90 6.76 7.42
N LEU A 3 12.75 6.29 7.92
CA LEU A 3 11.77 5.54 7.13
C LEU A 3 10.43 6.29 7.08
N VAL A 4 9.91 6.52 5.89
CA VAL A 4 8.51 6.92 5.65
C VAL A 4 7.80 5.78 4.94
N GLY A 5 6.76 5.21 5.54
CA GLY A 5 5.89 4.24 4.89
C GLY A 5 4.63 4.88 4.38
N LEU A 6 4.28 4.66 3.10
CA LEU A 6 2.96 5.00 2.59
C LEU A 6 1.93 3.97 3.11
N VAL A 7 1.33 4.27 4.27
CA VAL A 7 0.41 3.39 5.00
C VAL A 7 -1.03 3.82 4.74
N SER A 8 -1.73 3.06 3.91
CA SER A 8 -3.14 3.28 3.57
C SER A 8 -4.12 2.61 4.54
N GLY A 9 -3.63 1.75 5.45
CA GLY A 9 -4.46 0.91 6.31
C GLY A 9 -4.82 -0.44 5.68
N GLY A 10 -4.45 -0.69 4.42
CA GLY A 10 -4.58 -1.98 3.77
C GLY A 10 -3.48 -2.98 4.14
N MET A 11 -3.73 -4.25 3.84
CA MET A 11 -2.79 -5.36 4.09
C MET A 11 -1.43 -5.13 3.42
N ASP A 12 -1.43 -4.74 2.15
CA ASP A 12 -0.21 -4.65 1.35
C ASP A 12 0.73 -3.55 1.88
N SER A 13 0.18 -2.37 2.20
CA SER A 13 0.95 -1.25 2.74
C SER A 13 1.40 -1.50 4.18
N ALA A 14 0.56 -2.10 5.02
CA ALA A 14 0.94 -2.50 6.38
C ALA A 14 2.09 -3.52 6.38
N THR A 15 2.03 -4.50 5.48
CA THR A 15 3.07 -5.54 5.37
C THR A 15 4.37 -4.99 4.81
N ALA A 16 4.30 -4.11 3.80
CA ALA A 16 5.50 -3.47 3.25
C ALA A 16 6.20 -2.59 4.29
N PHE A 17 5.42 -1.86 5.10
CA PHE A 17 5.95 -1.06 6.20
C PHE A 17 6.61 -1.94 7.27
N ALA A 18 5.96 -3.02 7.68
CA ALA A 18 6.52 -3.99 8.63
C ALA A 18 7.85 -4.59 8.15
N LYS A 19 7.90 -4.96 6.86
CA LYS A 19 9.11 -5.50 6.25
C LYS A 19 10.24 -4.46 6.20
N ALA A 20 9.91 -3.21 5.87
CA ALA A 20 10.88 -2.11 5.89
C ALA A 20 11.42 -1.84 7.31
N LEU A 21 10.55 -1.86 8.33
CA LEU A 21 10.97 -1.73 9.73
C LEU A 21 11.97 -2.83 10.13
N ASN A 22 11.67 -4.08 9.77
CA ASN A 22 12.52 -5.23 10.08
C ASN A 22 13.87 -5.20 9.33
N GLU A 23 13.86 -4.83 8.05
CA GLU A 23 15.05 -4.81 7.19
C GLU A 23 15.98 -3.64 7.53
N PHE A 24 15.43 -2.43 7.68
CA PHE A 24 16.24 -1.21 7.78
C PHE A 24 16.49 -0.72 9.20
N LYS A 25 15.70 -1.18 10.18
CA LYS A 25 15.82 -0.78 11.61
C LYS A 25 16.04 0.74 11.77
N PRO A 26 15.12 1.57 11.22
CA PRO A 26 15.35 3.01 11.10
C PRO A 26 15.41 3.69 12.48
N LYS A 27 16.12 4.83 12.58
CA LYS A 27 16.13 5.64 13.81
C LYS A 27 14.76 6.24 14.10
N LYS A 28 14.03 6.60 13.04
CA LYS A 28 12.69 7.17 13.09
C LYS A 28 11.84 6.57 11.97
N ALA A 29 10.64 6.12 12.33
CA ALA A 29 9.66 5.60 11.40
C ALA A 29 8.40 6.48 11.41
N ILE A 30 7.94 6.81 10.21
CA ILE A 30 6.74 7.60 9.97
C ILE A 30 5.80 6.76 9.12
N ALA A 31 4.58 6.55 9.60
CA ALA A 31 3.47 6.10 8.79
C ALA A 31 2.83 7.35 8.16
N LEU A 32 2.83 7.42 6.83
CA LEU A 32 2.21 8.49 6.06
C LEU A 32 0.94 7.96 5.39
N THR A 33 -0.21 8.50 5.77
CA THR A 33 -1.48 8.27 5.10
C THR A 33 -1.83 9.47 4.24
N VAL A 34 -2.11 9.25 2.96
CA VAL A 34 -2.52 10.32 2.05
C VAL A 34 -3.97 10.12 1.66
N ILE A 35 -4.78 11.13 1.91
CA ILE A 35 -6.18 11.20 1.48
C ILE A 35 -6.21 11.86 0.11
N TYR A 36 -6.68 11.15 -0.91
CA TYR A 36 -6.75 11.65 -2.29
C TYR A 36 -8.19 11.69 -2.84
N GLY A 37 -9.19 11.76 -1.97
CA GLY A 37 -10.62 11.68 -2.35
C GLY A 37 -11.21 10.28 -2.28
N GLN A 38 -10.51 9.32 -1.69
CA GLN A 38 -11.06 8.00 -1.38
C GLN A 38 -12.24 8.10 -0.39
N ARG A 39 -13.28 7.28 -0.59
CA ARG A 39 -14.61 7.50 -0.01
C ARG A 39 -14.76 7.19 1.47
N HIS A 40 -13.83 6.47 2.12
CA HIS A 40 -14.14 5.75 3.36
C HIS A 40 -13.21 6.05 4.55
N LYS A 41 -13.83 6.38 5.70
CA LYS A 41 -13.15 6.62 6.99
C LYS A 41 -12.43 5.37 7.54
N ARG A 42 -12.89 4.16 7.17
CA ARG A 42 -12.37 2.87 7.69
C ARG A 42 -10.89 2.64 7.37
N GLU A 43 -10.45 3.01 6.17
CA GLU A 43 -9.04 2.89 5.77
C GLU A 43 -8.15 3.78 6.64
N ILE A 44 -8.58 5.01 6.92
CA ILE A 44 -7.85 5.95 7.77
C ILE A 44 -7.76 5.43 9.21
N GLU A 45 -8.86 4.92 9.77
CA GLU A 45 -8.85 4.33 11.12
C GLU A 45 -7.93 3.11 11.22
N SER A 46 -7.91 2.28 10.17
CA SER A 46 -6.99 1.16 10.06
C SER A 46 -5.54 1.64 9.99
N ALA A 47 -5.25 2.67 9.18
CA ALA A 47 -3.92 3.25 9.10
C ALA A 47 -3.44 3.81 10.45
N LYS A 48 -4.32 4.49 11.20
CA LYS A 48 -4.04 4.93 12.57
C LYS A 48 -3.73 3.76 13.49
N ALA A 49 -4.50 2.67 13.41
CA ALA A 49 -4.28 1.48 14.22
C ALA A 49 -2.93 0.82 13.92
N ILE A 50 -2.58 0.69 12.63
CA ILE A 50 -1.29 0.17 12.18
C ILE A 50 -0.13 1.07 12.67
N ALA A 51 -0.24 2.39 12.52
CA ALA A 51 0.80 3.30 13.00
C ALA A 51 1.01 3.19 14.51
N ARG A 52 -0.07 3.10 15.30
CA ARG A 52 -0.01 2.87 16.75
C ARG A 52 0.64 1.54 17.10
N PHE A 53 0.28 0.46 16.42
CA PHE A 53 0.84 -0.87 16.65
C PHE A 53 2.37 -0.87 16.51
N TYR A 54 2.88 -0.24 15.43
CA TYR A 54 4.31 -0.12 15.19
C TYR A 54 5.00 1.03 15.93
N LYS A 55 4.27 1.78 16.77
CA LYS A 55 4.76 2.98 17.48
C LYS A 55 5.41 4.00 16.53
N ALA A 56 4.92 4.07 15.30
CA ALA A 56 5.39 5.01 14.29
C ALA A 56 4.67 6.36 14.46
N GLU A 57 5.37 7.45 14.13
CA GLU A 57 4.70 8.74 13.99
C GLU A 57 3.67 8.65 12.86
N HIS A 58 2.44 9.12 13.08
CA HIS A 58 1.40 9.07 12.06
C HIS A 58 1.14 10.46 11.50
N ILE A 59 1.41 10.64 10.20
CA ILE A 59 1.09 11.85 9.46
C ILE A 59 -0.05 11.54 8.50
N ILE A 60 -1.07 12.41 8.49
CA ILE A 60 -2.16 12.37 7.53
C ILE A 60 -2.06 13.61 6.64
N LEU A 61 -1.89 13.41 5.33
CA LEU A 61 -1.90 14.48 4.33
C LEU A 61 -3.18 14.40 3.50
N ASP A 62 -3.92 15.50 3.42
CA ASP A 62 -5.08 15.60 2.53
C ASP A 62 -4.70 16.31 1.23
N LEU A 63 -4.65 15.51 0.16
CA LEU A 63 -4.39 15.94 -1.21
C LEU A 63 -5.62 15.82 -2.11
N SER A 64 -6.83 15.66 -1.52
CA SER A 64 -8.07 15.45 -2.28
C SER A 64 -8.33 16.55 -3.31
N ASN A 65 -7.86 17.77 -3.06
CA ASN A 65 -7.95 18.89 -4.00
C ASN A 65 -7.23 18.64 -5.33
N ILE A 66 -6.10 17.92 -5.33
CA ILE A 66 -5.34 17.58 -6.54
C ILE A 66 -6.13 16.60 -7.42
N PHE A 67 -6.93 15.74 -6.79
CA PHE A 67 -7.68 14.67 -7.43
C PHE A 67 -9.17 14.99 -7.64
N LYS A 68 -9.56 16.26 -7.55
CA LYS A 68 -10.94 16.73 -7.85
C LYS A 68 -11.36 16.57 -9.32
N ILE A 69 -10.57 15.87 -10.14
CA ILE A 69 -10.93 15.43 -11.50
C ILE A 69 -11.84 14.20 -11.37
N ALA A 70 -13.04 14.44 -10.83
CA ALA A 70 -13.90 13.38 -10.30
C ALA A 70 -14.40 12.37 -11.36
N ASP A 71 -14.36 12.71 -12.65
CA ASP A 71 -14.92 11.85 -13.70
C ASP A 71 -13.88 10.86 -14.30
N ALA A 72 -12.65 10.82 -13.77
CA ALA A 72 -11.57 10.00 -14.32
C ALA A 72 -11.41 8.61 -13.66
N SER A 73 -12.08 8.33 -12.52
CA SER A 73 -11.90 7.06 -11.80
C SER A 73 -13.09 6.63 -10.96
N ALA A 74 -13.46 5.35 -11.06
CA ALA A 74 -14.50 4.71 -10.24
C ALA A 74 -14.21 4.74 -8.74
N LEU A 75 -12.93 4.84 -8.33
CA LEU A 75 -12.55 4.98 -6.92
C LEU A 75 -12.93 6.35 -6.34
N LEU A 76 -12.98 7.38 -7.18
CA LEU A 76 -13.33 8.74 -6.78
C LEU A 76 -14.84 8.96 -6.91
N LYS A 77 -15.44 8.65 -8.06
CA LYS A 77 -16.87 8.87 -8.36
C LYS A 77 -17.42 7.78 -9.32
N GLY A 78 -18.67 7.37 -9.15
CA GLY A 78 -19.31 6.32 -9.96
C GLY A 78 -19.43 4.95 -9.28
N GLU A 79 -20.00 3.98 -10.01
CA GLU A 79 -20.13 2.59 -9.56
C GLU A 79 -18.81 1.83 -9.68
N LEU A 80 -18.49 1.03 -8.66
CA LEU A 80 -17.32 0.15 -8.72
C LEU A 80 -17.58 -0.97 -9.74
N PRO A 81 -16.64 -1.26 -10.66
CA PRO A 81 -16.80 -2.33 -11.61
C PRO A 81 -16.93 -3.67 -10.88
N LYS A 82 -17.72 -4.58 -11.45
CA LYS A 82 -17.74 -5.98 -11.02
C LYS A 82 -16.41 -6.63 -11.37
N ALA A 83 -15.96 -7.60 -10.57
CA ALA A 83 -14.65 -8.23 -10.77
C ALA A 83 -14.54 -8.85 -12.17
N GLU A 84 -15.64 -9.39 -12.69
CA GLU A 84 -15.74 -10.07 -13.98
C GLU A 84 -15.72 -9.09 -15.18
N SER A 85 -15.90 -7.78 -14.94
CA SER A 85 -15.92 -6.75 -15.99
C SER A 85 -14.57 -6.11 -16.27
N ILE A 86 -13.51 -6.52 -15.57
CA ILE A 86 -12.16 -5.99 -15.76
C ILE A 86 -11.54 -6.64 -16.98
N VAL A 87 -11.20 -5.84 -18.00
CA VAL A 87 -10.53 -6.32 -19.22
C VAL A 87 -9.04 -6.55 -18.94
N PRO A 88 -8.51 -7.76 -19.17
CA PRO A 88 -7.10 -8.06 -18.92
C PRO A 88 -6.17 -7.19 -19.77
N GLY A 89 -5.05 -6.77 -19.19
CA GLY A 89 -4.01 -6.04 -19.92
C GLY A 89 -4.30 -4.56 -20.20
N LEU A 90 -5.45 -4.04 -19.79
CA LEU A 90 -5.79 -2.62 -19.86
C LEU A 90 -5.79 -1.97 -18.48
N VAL A 91 -5.60 -0.64 -18.47
CA VAL A 91 -5.72 0.18 -17.27
C VAL A 91 -7.17 0.15 -16.79
N PRO A 92 -7.45 -0.24 -15.53
CA PRO A 92 -8.81 -0.43 -15.07
C PRO A 92 -9.52 0.91 -14.81
N PRO A 93 -10.86 0.93 -14.81
CA PRO A 93 -11.64 2.12 -14.42
C PRO A 93 -11.37 2.59 -12.98
N THR A 94 -10.75 1.76 -12.14
CA THR A 94 -10.33 2.10 -10.77
C THR A 94 -8.97 2.81 -10.72
N TYR A 95 -8.27 2.96 -11.84
CA TYR A 95 -7.04 3.73 -11.91
C TYR A 95 -7.32 5.21 -11.62
N VAL A 96 -6.49 5.83 -10.78
CA VAL A 96 -6.51 7.26 -10.53
C VAL A 96 -5.27 7.84 -11.22
N PRO A 97 -5.43 8.67 -12.27
CA PRO A 97 -4.30 9.17 -13.05
C PRO A 97 -3.20 9.81 -12.18
N GLN A 98 -1.96 9.34 -12.37
CA GLN A 98 -0.76 9.88 -11.72
C GLN A 98 -0.79 9.87 -10.18
N ARG A 99 -1.70 9.10 -9.56
CA ARG A 99 -1.83 9.06 -8.10
C ARG A 99 -0.52 8.64 -7.45
N ASN A 100 0.07 7.52 -7.85
CA ASN A 100 1.24 7.00 -7.16
C ASN A 100 2.46 7.93 -7.28
N LEU A 101 2.57 8.72 -8.36
CA LEU A 101 3.61 9.75 -8.49
C LEU A 101 3.44 10.82 -7.40
N VAL A 102 2.24 11.37 -7.25
CA VAL A 102 1.95 12.38 -6.21
C VAL A 102 2.17 11.81 -4.81
N LEU A 103 1.80 10.55 -4.57
CA LEU A 103 2.04 9.88 -3.28
C LEU A 103 3.53 9.76 -2.97
N LEU A 104 4.34 9.31 -3.93
CA LEU A 104 5.78 9.17 -3.78
C LEU A 104 6.48 10.52 -3.60
N SER A 105 6.10 11.54 -4.37
CA SER A 105 6.64 12.90 -4.21
C SER A 105 6.29 13.49 -2.84
N SER A 106 5.07 13.25 -2.34
CA SER A 106 4.67 13.70 -1.01
C SER A 106 5.44 12.98 0.10
N ALA A 107 5.63 11.67 -0.04
CA ALA A 107 6.43 10.87 0.89
C ALA A 107 7.90 11.32 0.90
N ALA A 108 8.46 11.69 -0.26
CA ALA A 108 9.81 12.23 -0.36
C ALA A 108 9.97 13.55 0.39
N ALA A 109 9.02 14.49 0.24
CA ALA A 109 9.04 15.75 0.96
C ALA A 109 8.96 15.54 2.50
N VAL A 110 8.09 14.62 2.95
CA VAL A 110 8.01 14.25 4.37
C VAL A 110 9.31 13.60 4.83
N LEU A 111 9.89 12.70 4.04
CA LEU A 111 11.13 12.01 4.38
C LEU A 111 12.29 13.00 4.51
N GLU A 112 12.48 13.90 3.54
CA GLU A 112 13.59 14.86 3.55
C GLU A 112 13.48 15.82 4.73
N LYS A 113 12.27 16.29 5.08
CA LYS A 113 12.04 17.08 6.31
C LYS A 113 12.59 16.34 7.56
N HIS A 114 12.26 15.07 7.72
CA HIS A 114 12.71 14.29 8.89
C HIS A 114 14.19 13.92 8.80
N MET A 115 14.74 13.76 7.61
CA MET A 115 16.18 13.58 7.44
C MET A 115 16.95 14.83 7.91
N ILE A 116 16.44 16.04 7.68
CA ILE A 116 17.00 17.29 8.23
C ILE A 116 16.90 17.30 9.76
N GLU A 117 15.70 17.04 10.30
CA GLU A 117 15.42 17.10 11.74
C GLU A 117 16.32 16.15 12.56
N PHE A 118 16.65 14.99 12.01
CA PHE A 118 17.44 13.95 12.67
C PHE A 118 18.91 13.89 12.22
N ASP A 119 19.37 14.85 11.41
CA ASP A 119 20.72 14.89 10.82
C ASP A 119 21.14 13.56 10.15
N GLU A 120 20.27 13.07 9.26
CA GLU A 120 20.43 11.80 8.56
C GLU A 120 20.60 11.97 7.05
N THR A 121 21.53 11.24 6.46
CA THR A 121 21.81 11.29 5.01
C THR A 121 21.19 10.14 4.21
N LYS A 122 20.61 9.15 4.91
CA LYS A 122 20.00 7.95 4.32
C LYS A 122 18.52 7.89 4.67
N GLY A 123 17.69 7.67 3.66
CA GLY A 123 16.23 7.61 3.82
C GLY A 123 15.61 6.48 3.01
N VAL A 124 14.48 5.96 3.49
CA VAL A 124 13.69 4.92 2.82
C VAL A 124 12.22 5.35 2.75
N ILE A 125 11.61 5.17 1.58
CA ILE A 125 10.17 5.26 1.36
C ILE A 125 9.65 3.86 1.11
N SER A 126 8.83 3.29 1.99
CA SER A 126 8.25 1.95 1.76
C SER A 126 6.86 2.02 1.11
N VAL A 127 6.64 1.22 0.06
CA VAL A 127 5.36 1.13 -0.65
C VAL A 127 4.89 -0.31 -0.82
N GLY A 128 3.58 -0.52 -0.71
CA GLY A 128 2.93 -1.82 -0.91
C GLY A 128 2.66 -2.18 -2.36
N PHE A 129 3.44 -1.66 -3.32
CA PHE A 129 3.26 -2.02 -4.73
C PHE A 129 3.56 -3.50 -4.91
N HIS A 130 2.65 -4.18 -5.60
CA HIS A 130 2.77 -5.59 -5.85
C HIS A 130 2.51 -5.92 -7.30
N ARG A 131 2.90 -7.13 -7.66
CA ARG A 131 2.69 -7.65 -8.99
C ARG A 131 1.18 -7.72 -9.28
N THR A 132 0.70 -6.97 -10.27
CA THR A 132 -0.69 -7.04 -10.76
C THR A 132 -0.79 -7.60 -12.19
N ASP A 133 0.34 -8.04 -12.78
CA ASP A 133 0.46 -8.07 -14.25
C ASP A 133 0.79 -9.45 -14.86
N TYR A 134 0.55 -10.58 -14.17
CA TYR A 134 1.16 -11.86 -14.63
C TYR A 134 0.22 -13.06 -14.62
N GLU A 135 -1.09 -12.83 -14.52
CA GLU A 135 -2.09 -13.81 -14.91
C GLU A 135 -3.01 -13.20 -15.98
N PRO A 136 -3.39 -13.95 -17.03
CA PRO A 136 -4.46 -13.54 -17.93
C PRO A 136 -5.72 -13.26 -17.10
N GLY A 137 -6.12 -12.00 -16.96
CA GLY A 137 -7.23 -11.63 -16.07
C GLY A 137 -7.05 -10.32 -15.32
N GLU A 138 -5.82 -9.94 -14.98
CA GLU A 138 -5.58 -8.85 -14.03
C GLU A 138 -5.32 -7.48 -14.70
N PRO A 139 -5.76 -6.38 -14.05
CA PRO A 139 -5.55 -5.03 -14.56
C PRO A 139 -4.11 -4.54 -14.35
N VAL A 140 -3.56 -3.88 -15.38
CA VAL A 140 -2.19 -3.35 -15.36
C VAL A 140 -2.18 -1.91 -14.86
N TYR A 141 -1.38 -1.62 -13.84
CA TYR A 141 -1.18 -0.28 -13.30
C TYR A 141 0.21 0.25 -13.69
N PRO A 142 0.31 1.20 -14.64
CA PRO A 142 1.61 1.63 -15.17
C PRO A 142 2.52 2.28 -14.12
N ASP A 143 1.93 2.85 -13.08
CA ASP A 143 2.55 3.55 -11.96
C ASP A 143 2.83 2.64 -10.75
N THR A 144 2.90 1.33 -10.96
CA THR A 144 3.31 0.32 -9.96
C THR A 144 4.45 -0.58 -10.43
N ARG A 145 4.97 -0.33 -11.65
CA ARG A 145 6.00 -1.14 -12.30
C ARG A 145 7.41 -0.77 -11.83
N PRO A 146 8.39 -1.70 -11.92
CA PRO A 146 9.78 -1.43 -11.55
C PRO A 146 10.37 -0.20 -12.23
N GLU A 147 10.13 -0.03 -13.54
CA GLU A 147 10.66 1.08 -14.31
C GLU A 147 10.13 2.43 -13.83
N PHE A 148 8.87 2.46 -13.38
CA PHE A 148 8.29 3.64 -12.76
C PHE A 148 8.94 3.95 -11.41
N VAL A 149 9.10 2.93 -10.56
CA VAL A 149 9.73 3.08 -9.23
C VAL A 149 11.17 3.58 -9.37
N GLU A 150 11.96 3.00 -10.28
CA GLU A 150 13.34 3.40 -10.55
C GLU A 150 13.43 4.84 -11.06
N ALA A 151 12.54 5.24 -11.99
CA ALA A 151 12.51 6.60 -12.51
C ALA A 151 12.18 7.63 -11.42
N VAL A 152 11.20 7.34 -10.56
CA VAL A 152 10.82 8.24 -9.47
C VAL A 152 11.90 8.28 -8.38
N GLU A 153 12.52 7.15 -8.04
CA GLU A 153 13.64 7.09 -7.09
C GLU A 153 14.80 7.97 -7.58
N ARG A 154 15.18 7.85 -8.86
CA ARG A 154 16.21 8.71 -9.46
C ARG A 154 15.83 10.18 -9.36
N ALA A 155 14.61 10.56 -9.76
CA ALA A 155 14.15 11.95 -9.71
C ALA A 155 14.19 12.52 -8.28
N ILE A 156 13.76 11.74 -7.28
CA ILE A 156 13.83 12.14 -5.86
C ILE A 156 15.27 12.36 -5.40
N ASN A 157 16.20 11.47 -5.77
CA ASN A 157 17.61 11.63 -5.38
C ASN A 157 18.28 12.85 -6.03
N GLU A 158 18.00 13.11 -7.31
CA GLU A 158 18.53 14.28 -8.02
C GLU A 158 17.94 15.59 -7.50
N GLY A 159 16.69 15.57 -7.00
CA GLY A 159 16.02 16.73 -6.40
C GLY A 159 16.34 16.98 -4.93
N SER A 160 16.98 16.03 -4.21
CA SER A 160 17.21 16.16 -2.77
C SER A 160 18.45 17.00 -2.46
N SER A 161 18.22 18.06 -1.66
CA SER A 161 19.26 18.92 -1.11
C SER A 161 20.22 18.17 -0.18
N ILE A 162 19.69 17.22 0.61
CA ILE A 162 20.50 16.40 1.52
C ILE A 162 21.44 15.50 0.73
N VAL A 163 20.92 14.77 -0.25
CA VAL A 163 21.73 13.87 -1.08
C VAL A 163 22.78 14.66 -1.85
N PHE A 164 22.41 15.80 -2.42
CA PHE A 164 23.34 16.69 -3.14
C PHE A 164 24.49 17.18 -2.26
N ASN A 165 24.19 17.75 -1.08
CA ASN A 165 25.20 18.30 -0.18
C ASN A 165 26.10 17.21 0.42
N ALA A 166 25.52 16.08 0.83
CA ALA A 166 26.28 14.97 1.39
C ALA A 166 27.25 14.38 0.37
N LYS A 167 26.82 14.17 -0.89
CA LYS A 167 27.70 13.71 -1.97
C LYS A 167 28.86 14.68 -2.22
N LYS A 168 28.62 15.99 -2.22
CA LYS A 168 29.69 17.01 -2.34
C LYS A 168 30.69 16.99 -1.18
N GLN A 169 30.25 16.54 -0.01
CA GLN A 169 31.10 16.35 1.17
C GLN A 169 31.76 14.96 1.23
N GLY A 170 31.61 14.12 0.20
CA GLY A 170 32.14 12.76 0.18
C GLY A 170 31.44 11.80 1.14
N LYS A 171 30.22 12.13 1.60
CA LYS A 171 29.41 11.29 2.49
C LYS A 171 28.47 10.40 1.68
N GLU A 172 28.24 9.19 2.18
CA GLU A 172 27.22 8.31 1.62
C GLU A 172 25.82 8.84 1.92
N ALA A 173 25.02 9.02 0.87
CA ALA A 173 23.65 9.53 0.98
C ALA A 173 22.76 8.99 -0.14
N TYR A 174 21.53 8.63 0.21
CA TYR A 174 20.52 8.15 -0.72
C TYR A 174 19.12 8.24 -0.14
N ILE A 175 18.14 8.33 -1.02
CA ILE A 175 16.74 8.01 -0.74
C ILE A 175 16.38 6.76 -1.55
N LYS A 176 15.86 5.72 -0.89
CA LYS A 176 15.46 4.47 -1.54
C LYS A 176 13.93 4.32 -1.53
N ILE A 177 13.30 4.02 -2.65
CA ILE A 177 11.92 3.54 -2.71
C ILE A 177 11.95 2.02 -2.57
N TYR A 178 11.48 1.54 -1.43
CA TYR A 178 11.42 0.13 -1.11
C TYR A 178 10.03 -0.45 -1.45
N ALA A 179 9.96 -1.17 -2.56
CA ALA A 179 8.77 -1.85 -3.07
C ALA A 179 8.95 -3.39 -3.03
N PRO A 180 8.89 -4.03 -1.84
CA PRO A 180 9.32 -5.42 -1.67
C PRO A 180 8.49 -6.46 -2.41
N PHE A 181 7.26 -6.11 -2.78
CA PHE A 181 6.30 -7.04 -3.36
C PHE A 181 6.09 -6.83 -4.86
N ILE A 182 6.84 -5.92 -5.50
CA ILE A 182 6.62 -5.51 -6.89
C ILE A 182 6.66 -6.68 -7.90
N HIS A 183 7.36 -7.77 -7.55
CA HIS A 183 7.42 -9.01 -8.34
C HIS A 183 6.75 -10.21 -7.64
N ARG A 184 5.99 -9.98 -6.57
CA ARG A 184 5.39 -11.00 -5.71
C ARG A 184 3.87 -11.05 -5.86
N ARG A 185 3.31 -12.25 -5.74
CA ARG A 185 1.86 -12.45 -5.74
C ARG A 185 1.29 -12.00 -4.41
N LYS A 186 -0.02 -11.72 -4.38
CA LYS A 186 -0.67 -11.26 -3.14
C LYS A 186 -0.61 -12.31 -2.01
N SER A 187 -0.60 -13.61 -2.34
CA SER A 187 -0.39 -14.68 -1.37
C SER A 187 1.00 -14.68 -0.74
N ASP A 188 2.04 -14.19 -1.43
CA ASP A 188 3.37 -14.00 -0.84
C ASP A 188 3.39 -12.85 0.18
N ILE A 189 2.54 -11.82 -0.02
CA ILE A 189 2.34 -10.73 0.94
C ILE A 189 1.74 -11.30 2.22
N VAL A 190 0.72 -12.16 2.12
CA VAL A 190 0.11 -12.82 3.29
C VAL A 190 1.14 -13.64 4.05
N LYS A 191 1.95 -14.46 3.36
CA LYS A 191 3.02 -15.25 4.00
C LYS A 191 4.02 -14.35 4.74
N THR A 192 4.49 -13.29 4.08
CA THR A 192 5.41 -12.32 4.70
C THR A 192 4.77 -11.63 5.90
N ALA A 193 3.47 -11.31 5.83
CA ALA A 193 2.74 -10.69 6.91
C ALA A 193 2.65 -11.60 8.14
N LEU A 194 2.41 -12.89 7.94
CA LEU A 194 2.41 -13.89 9.01
C LEU A 194 3.81 -14.05 9.62
N GLU A 195 4.85 -14.16 8.80
CA GLU A 195 6.24 -14.27 9.26
C GLU A 195 6.67 -13.08 10.14
N LEU A 196 6.19 -11.88 9.81
CA LEU A 196 6.51 -10.65 10.53
C LEU A 196 5.51 -10.30 11.64
N ASN A 197 4.50 -11.16 11.91
CA ASN A 197 3.42 -10.91 12.86
C ASN A 197 2.72 -9.56 12.63
N VAL A 198 2.44 -9.23 11.36
CA VAL A 198 1.66 -8.05 10.99
C VAL A 198 0.24 -8.21 11.54
N PRO A 199 -0.34 -7.18 12.18
CA PRO A 199 -1.69 -7.25 12.74
C PRO A 199 -2.74 -7.15 11.63
N LEU A 200 -2.91 -8.23 10.87
CA LEU A 200 -3.76 -8.33 9.69
C LEU A 200 -5.24 -8.10 10.00
N GLU A 201 -5.66 -8.32 11.24
CA GLU A 201 -6.98 -8.00 11.80
C GLU A 201 -7.23 -6.48 11.92
N LEU A 202 -6.18 -5.66 11.98
CA LEU A 202 -6.31 -4.19 12.02
C LEU A 202 -6.36 -3.57 10.63
N THR A 203 -6.23 -4.37 9.57
CA THR A 203 -6.17 -3.87 8.19
C THR A 203 -7.54 -3.83 7.53
N TRP A 204 -7.74 -2.89 6.61
CA TRP A 204 -8.97 -2.75 5.84
C TRP A 204 -8.70 -2.74 4.34
N THR A 205 -9.42 -3.57 3.59
CA THR A 205 -9.25 -3.71 2.13
C THR A 205 -10.56 -3.48 1.37
N CYS A 206 -11.72 -3.43 2.05
CA CYS A 206 -13.01 -3.35 1.39
C CYS A 206 -13.28 -1.96 0.78
N TYR A 207 -13.58 -1.92 -0.53
CA TYR A 207 -13.93 -0.69 -1.24
C TYR A 207 -15.31 -0.11 -0.92
N ARG A 208 -16.16 -0.80 -0.14
CA ARG A 208 -17.51 -0.29 0.22
C ARG A 208 -17.54 0.47 1.54
N GLY A 209 -16.51 0.30 2.39
CA GLY A 209 -16.35 1.08 3.62
C GLY A 209 -17.50 1.01 4.63
N GLY A 210 -18.24 -0.11 4.68
CA GLY A 210 -19.31 -0.36 5.66
C GLY A 210 -18.80 -0.61 7.09
N GLU A 211 -19.66 -1.17 7.93
CA GLU A 211 -19.23 -1.60 9.28
C GLU A 211 -18.33 -2.84 9.24
N ARG A 212 -18.60 -3.70 8.27
CA ARG A 212 -17.94 -4.98 8.04
C ARG A 212 -17.44 -5.05 6.60
N PRO A 213 -16.35 -5.77 6.29
CA PRO A 213 -15.96 -6.02 4.90
C PRO A 213 -17.08 -6.75 4.15
N CYS A 214 -17.45 -6.28 2.96
CA CYS A 214 -18.64 -6.81 2.28
C CYS A 214 -18.45 -8.22 1.68
N GLY A 215 -17.20 -8.67 1.51
CA GLY A 215 -16.86 -9.98 0.93
C GLY A 215 -17.11 -10.16 -0.56
N ARG A 216 -17.78 -9.17 -1.19
CA ARG A 216 -18.24 -9.26 -2.58
C ARG A 216 -17.59 -8.26 -3.54
N CYS A 217 -16.88 -7.24 -3.05
CA CYS A 217 -16.17 -6.31 -3.93
C CYS A 217 -14.84 -6.92 -4.45
N PRO A 218 -14.30 -6.44 -5.58
CA PRO A 218 -13.04 -6.97 -6.14
C PRO A 218 -11.92 -7.05 -5.11
N ALA A 219 -11.72 -6.00 -4.30
CA ALA A 219 -10.69 -5.99 -3.27
C ALA A 219 -10.88 -7.06 -2.16
N CYS A 220 -12.13 -7.34 -1.76
CA CYS A 220 -12.41 -8.42 -0.81
C CYS A 220 -12.12 -9.79 -1.42
N TYR A 221 -12.51 -9.99 -2.68
CA TYR A 221 -12.21 -11.23 -3.41
C TYR A 221 -10.72 -11.48 -3.51
N THR A 222 -9.93 -10.48 -3.92
CA THR A 222 -8.47 -10.62 -4.02
C THR A 222 -7.82 -10.90 -2.67
N ARG A 223 -8.30 -10.26 -1.58
CA ARG A 223 -7.82 -10.53 -0.23
C ARG A 223 -8.11 -11.98 0.20
N LEU A 224 -9.37 -12.40 0.14
CA LEU A 224 -9.79 -13.76 0.53
C LEU A 224 -9.05 -14.83 -0.28
N ARG A 225 -8.85 -14.60 -1.59
CA ARG A 225 -8.08 -15.51 -2.44
C ARG A 225 -6.61 -15.58 -2.02
N ALA A 226 -5.99 -14.45 -1.68
CA ALA A 226 -4.60 -14.42 -1.21
C ALA A 226 -4.42 -15.23 0.09
N PHE A 227 -5.35 -15.13 1.04
CA PHE A 227 -5.36 -15.93 2.27
C PHE A 227 -5.56 -17.43 1.98
N MET A 228 -6.54 -17.74 1.13
CA MET A 228 -6.80 -19.11 0.68
C MET A 228 -5.56 -19.77 0.04
N GLU A 229 -4.90 -19.07 -0.88
CA GLU A 229 -3.65 -19.51 -1.53
C GLU A 229 -2.48 -19.64 -0.56
N ALA A 230 -2.42 -18.77 0.46
CA ALA A 230 -1.48 -18.88 1.57
C ALA A 230 -1.86 -20.01 2.56
N SER A 231 -2.94 -20.75 2.29
CA SER A 231 -3.42 -21.87 3.11
C SER A 231 -3.75 -21.48 4.56
N VAL A 232 -4.18 -20.24 4.78
CA VAL A 232 -4.56 -19.70 6.09
C VAL A 232 -5.86 -18.89 5.98
N PRO A 233 -6.81 -19.01 6.91
CA PRO A 233 -7.99 -18.16 6.88
C PRO A 233 -7.64 -16.71 7.15
N ASP A 234 -8.36 -15.79 6.49
CA ASP A 234 -8.30 -14.36 6.80
C ASP A 234 -8.71 -14.13 8.26
N PRO A 235 -7.95 -13.38 9.08
CA PRO A 235 -8.36 -13.05 10.45
C PRO A 235 -9.67 -12.26 10.53
N LEU A 236 -10.12 -11.67 9.41
CA LEU A 236 -11.41 -11.00 9.30
C LEU A 236 -12.55 -11.94 8.89
N THR A 237 -12.32 -13.24 8.72
CA THR A 237 -13.30 -14.21 8.16
C THR A 237 -14.69 -14.07 8.80
N ASP A 238 -14.78 -14.03 10.13
CA ASP A 238 -16.05 -13.93 10.86
C ASP A 238 -16.64 -12.50 10.88
N SER A 239 -15.84 -11.52 10.46
CA SER A 239 -16.23 -10.11 10.39
C SER A 239 -16.83 -9.73 9.04
N TYR A 240 -16.84 -10.60 8.04
CA TYR A 240 -17.42 -10.31 6.73
C TYR A 240 -18.96 -10.23 6.79
N GLU A 241 -19.56 -9.38 5.95
CA GLU A 241 -21.03 -9.33 5.78
C GLU A 241 -21.55 -10.59 5.07
N ASP A 242 -20.78 -11.05 4.08
CA ASP A 242 -20.98 -12.32 3.38
C ASP A 242 -19.63 -12.84 2.91
N LEU A 243 -19.53 -14.14 2.68
CA LEU A 243 -18.36 -14.79 2.11
C LEU A 243 -18.71 -15.39 0.74
N PRO A 244 -17.82 -15.33 -0.26
CA PRO A 244 -18.02 -16.05 -1.51
C PRO A 244 -18.16 -17.56 -1.29
N GLU A 245 -19.00 -18.22 -2.07
CA GLU A 245 -19.27 -19.67 -1.97
C GLU A 245 -17.98 -20.50 -2.00
N TRP A 246 -17.09 -20.22 -2.95
CA TRP A 246 -15.79 -20.89 -3.07
C TRP A 246 -14.92 -20.77 -1.81
N TYR A 247 -15.01 -19.67 -1.07
CA TYR A 247 -14.24 -19.48 0.16
C TYR A 247 -14.87 -20.27 1.32
N ARG A 248 -16.21 -20.29 1.41
CA ARG A 248 -16.93 -21.11 2.41
C ARG A 248 -16.67 -22.60 2.21
N GLU A 249 -16.73 -23.08 0.97
CA GLU A 249 -16.40 -24.47 0.65
C GLU A 249 -14.96 -24.83 1.04
N TRP A 250 -14.02 -23.91 0.82
CA TRP A 250 -12.63 -24.09 1.21
C TRP A 250 -12.45 -24.14 2.74
N LEU A 251 -13.16 -23.30 3.50
CA LEU A 251 -13.16 -23.35 4.98
C LEU A 251 -13.70 -24.69 5.49
N ASN A 252 -14.86 -25.12 4.98
CA ASN A 252 -15.52 -26.37 5.38
C ASN A 252 -14.62 -27.60 5.17
N LYS A 253 -13.89 -27.66 4.05
CA LYS A 253 -12.93 -28.75 3.76
C LYS A 253 -11.79 -28.83 4.78
N ARG A 254 -11.54 -27.77 5.54
CA ARG A 254 -10.48 -27.70 6.57
C ARG A 254 -11.03 -27.87 7.99
N GLY A 255 -12.31 -28.23 8.14
CA GLY A 255 -12.96 -28.42 9.45
C GLY A 255 -13.12 -27.12 10.22
N ARG A 256 -13.30 -25.99 9.53
CA ARG A 256 -13.55 -24.67 10.09
C ARG A 256 -14.87 -24.12 9.57
#